data_AF-A0A1X0SBB8-F1
#
_entry.id   AF-A0A1X0SBB8-F1
#
_cell.length_a   1.000
_cell.length_b   1.000
_cell.length_c   1.000
_cell.angle_alpha   90.00
_cell.angle_beta   90.00
_cell.angle_gamma   90.00
#
_symmetry.space_group_name_H-M   'P 1'
#
loop_
_entity.id
_entity.type
_entity.pdbx_description
1 polymer ?
#
loop_
_entity_poly.entity_id
_entity_poly.type
_entity_poly.pdbx_seq_one_letter_code
_entity_poly.pdbx_strand_id
1 'polypeptide(L)'
;MWNNLHNIQPTEIEQAYKASEIMPFVYTHDSSDKWPTLQEMIQSGKRVVNFIDSSAREDDIPWLMDQFSRVFETPFENTELQGFNCDVDRIASNKSSTDLMYVMNHFMYGVIEIAGFAIKTPVKSNALLVNSESLVSHVDNCTAVLHKKPNFIEVDFYQLGEALSIVAKLNGVNQTKVDKNKTTLGIPGITMNVHQNELNPTKHVLIDNTNSSAVVIKITQYKVFISVITSLFMIASV
;
A
#
# COMPACT_ATOMS: atom_id res chain seq x y z
N MET A 1 0.12 -2.82 -2.50
CA MET A 1 0.57 -3.91 -1.63
C MET A 1 2.08 -4.18 -1.75
N TRP A 2 2.67 -4.88 -0.76
CA TRP A 2 4.08 -5.30 -0.72
C TRP A 2 4.36 -6.59 -1.52
N ASN A 3 3.72 -6.71 -2.68
CA ASN A 3 3.71 -7.94 -3.43
C ASN A 3 5.01 -8.16 -4.20
N ASN A 4 5.68 -9.28 -3.96
CA ASN A 4 6.89 -9.69 -4.66
C ASN A 4 6.57 -10.67 -5.80
N LEU A 5 5.70 -10.25 -6.72
CA LEU A 5 5.23 -11.07 -7.86
C LEU A 5 6.35 -11.59 -8.77
N HIS A 6 7.51 -10.93 -8.75
CA HIS A 6 8.65 -11.25 -9.60
C HIS A 6 9.79 -11.97 -8.87
N ASN A 7 9.58 -12.40 -7.62
CA ASN A 7 10.59 -13.08 -6.81
C ASN A 7 11.92 -12.30 -6.73
N ILE A 8 11.83 -10.97 -6.61
CA ILE A 8 12.96 -10.07 -6.41
C ILE A 8 13.67 -10.52 -5.13
N GLN A 9 14.99 -10.70 -5.21
CA GLN A 9 15.75 -11.16 -4.06
C GLN A 9 15.84 -10.04 -3.01
N PRO A 10 15.73 -10.34 -1.70
CA PRO A 10 15.92 -9.36 -0.64
C PRO A 10 17.20 -8.54 -0.76
N THR A 11 18.29 -9.14 -1.24
CA THR A 11 19.57 -8.46 -1.45
C THR A 11 19.51 -7.39 -2.56
N GLU A 12 18.67 -7.57 -3.58
CA GLU A 12 18.46 -6.56 -4.62
C GLU A 12 17.69 -5.37 -4.06
N ILE A 13 16.69 -5.62 -3.21
CA ILE A 13 15.95 -4.58 -2.49
C ILE A 13 16.90 -3.82 -1.57
N GLU A 14 17.75 -4.51 -0.82
CA GLU A 14 18.74 -3.88 0.06
C GLU A 14 19.70 -2.96 -0.70
N GLN A 15 20.21 -3.40 -1.86
CA GLN A 15 21.06 -2.58 -2.71
C GLN A 15 20.35 -1.31 -3.18
N ALA A 16 19.09 -1.41 -3.60
CA ALA A 16 18.29 -0.26 -4.01
C ALA A 16 18.09 0.75 -2.86
N TYR A 17 17.80 0.26 -1.64
CA TYR A 17 17.63 1.10 -0.46
C TYR A 17 18.94 1.81 -0.06
N LYS A 18 20.08 1.13 -0.16
CA LYS A 18 21.40 1.74 0.08
C LYS A 18 21.70 2.82 -0.96
N ALA A 19 21.42 2.55 -2.24
CA ALA A 19 21.63 3.49 -3.33
C ALA A 19 20.71 4.73 -3.28
N SER A 20 19.51 4.59 -2.71
CA SER A 20 18.57 5.70 -2.57
C SER A 20 18.79 6.57 -1.32
N GLU A 21 19.79 6.23 -0.49
CA GLU A 21 20.08 6.91 0.78
C GLU A 21 18.91 6.91 1.79
N ILE A 22 17.95 5.98 1.66
CA ILE A 22 16.77 5.93 2.55
C ILE A 22 17.05 5.22 3.88
N MET A 23 18.15 4.45 3.94
CA MET A 23 18.54 3.64 5.10
C MET A 23 18.51 4.38 6.46
N PRO A 24 18.90 5.66 6.58
CA PRO A 24 18.80 6.39 7.84
C PRO A 24 17.37 6.46 8.41
N PHE A 25 16.34 6.42 7.55
CA PHE A 25 14.93 6.49 7.94
C PHE A 25 14.28 5.12 8.18
N VAL A 26 14.98 4.03 7.86
CA VAL A 26 14.43 2.67 7.98
C VAL A 26 14.38 2.22 9.43
N TYR A 27 13.19 1.80 9.86
CA TYR A 27 12.93 1.16 11.14
C TYR A 27 13.17 -0.35 11.03
N THR A 28 13.83 -0.91 12.03
CA THR A 28 14.00 -2.36 12.20
C THR A 28 13.22 -2.73 13.46
N HIS A 29 12.28 -3.66 13.34
CA HIS A 29 11.45 -4.09 14.46
C HIS A 29 12.04 -5.35 15.08
N ASP A 30 12.30 -5.32 16.38
CA ASP A 30 12.54 -6.55 17.14
C ASP A 30 11.19 -7.17 17.50
N SER A 31 11.01 -8.44 17.17
CA SER A 31 9.77 -9.19 17.45
C SER A 31 9.43 -9.31 18.94
N SER A 32 10.39 -9.11 19.85
CA SER A 32 10.11 -9.05 21.29
C SER A 32 9.56 -7.72 21.77
N ASP A 33 9.68 -6.67 20.95
CA ASP A 33 9.28 -5.31 21.32
C ASP A 33 7.84 -5.02 20.93
N LYS A 34 7.25 -4.03 21.61
CA LYS A 34 6.00 -3.42 21.15
C LYS A 34 6.29 -2.52 19.95
N TRP A 35 5.32 -2.38 19.05
CA TRP A 35 5.40 -1.37 18.00
C TRP A 35 5.51 0.03 18.62
N PRO A 36 6.43 0.88 18.12
CA PRO A 36 6.49 2.28 18.53
C PRO A 36 5.25 3.02 18.04
N THR A 37 4.86 4.06 18.77
CA THR A 37 3.91 5.05 18.30
C THR A 37 4.48 5.85 17.14
N LEU A 38 3.62 6.48 16.32
CA LEU A 38 4.11 7.38 15.27
C LEU A 38 4.96 8.52 15.82
N GLN A 39 4.62 9.05 16.99
CA GLN A 39 5.38 10.14 17.60
C GLN A 39 6.82 9.71 17.93
N GLU A 40 7.00 8.48 18.44
CA GLU A 40 8.33 7.89 18.71
C GLU A 40 9.10 7.61 17.42
N MET A 41 8.42 7.15 16.37
CA MET A 41 9.02 6.98 15.03
C MET A 41 9.47 8.32 14.43
N ILE A 42 8.68 9.38 14.60
CA ILE A 42 9.03 10.73 14.15
C ILE A 42 10.27 11.25 14.89
N GLN A 43 10.28 11.10 16.21
CA GLN A 43 11.37 11.56 17.10
C GLN A 43 12.67 10.81 16.85
N SER A 44 12.61 9.48 16.66
CA SER A 44 13.78 8.67 16.34
C SER A 44 14.32 8.89 14.92
N GLY A 45 13.53 9.54 14.05
CA GLY A 45 13.83 9.67 12.62
C GLY A 45 13.63 8.38 11.83
N LYS A 46 13.18 7.28 12.47
CA LYS A 46 12.93 5.97 11.84
C LYS A 46 11.48 5.87 11.39
N ARG A 47 11.19 6.35 10.17
CA ARG A 47 9.82 6.57 9.65
C ARG A 47 9.45 5.65 8.48
N VAL A 48 10.33 4.75 8.08
CA VAL A 48 10.10 3.81 6.97
C VAL A 48 10.05 2.40 7.52
N VAL A 49 8.88 1.77 7.43
CA VAL A 49 8.64 0.36 7.81
C VAL A 49 8.43 -0.44 6.54
N ASN A 50 9.14 -1.55 6.40
CA ASN A 50 9.14 -2.34 5.17
C ASN A 50 8.64 -3.75 5.43
N PHE A 51 7.78 -4.22 4.54
CA PHE A 51 7.32 -5.59 4.48
C PHE A 51 7.54 -6.15 3.07
N ILE A 52 7.57 -7.47 2.97
CA ILE A 52 7.54 -8.21 1.72
C ILE A 52 6.64 -9.44 1.89
N ASP A 53 5.78 -9.72 0.90
CA ASP A 53 4.79 -10.80 0.98
C ASP A 53 5.38 -12.22 0.83
N SER A 54 6.63 -12.32 0.40
CA SER A 54 7.30 -13.57 0.14
C SER A 54 8.83 -13.42 0.12
N SER A 55 9.53 -14.51 0.41
CA SER A 55 10.99 -14.58 0.36
C SER A 55 11.72 -13.62 1.31
N ALA A 56 11.10 -13.21 2.41
CA ALA A 56 11.80 -12.44 3.44
C ALA A 56 13.03 -13.21 3.98
N ARG A 57 14.10 -12.48 4.27
CA ARG A 57 15.35 -13.00 4.85
C ARG A 57 15.74 -12.19 6.08
N GLU A 58 14.92 -12.29 7.13
CA GLU A 58 15.05 -11.45 8.32
C GLU A 58 16.37 -11.66 9.09
N ASP A 59 16.98 -12.84 9.01
CA ASP A 59 18.29 -13.10 9.62
C ASP A 59 19.42 -12.27 8.97
N ASP A 60 19.29 -11.93 7.69
CA ASP A 60 20.30 -11.18 6.93
C ASP A 60 19.92 -9.70 6.76
N ILE A 61 18.64 -9.43 6.55
CA ILE A 61 18.06 -8.11 6.24
C ILE A 61 16.88 -7.88 7.20
N PRO A 62 17.16 -7.63 8.50
CA PRO A 62 16.14 -7.67 9.57
C PRO A 62 15.07 -6.57 9.46
N TRP A 63 15.33 -5.51 8.69
CA TRP A 63 14.37 -4.44 8.47
C TRP A 63 13.35 -4.75 7.36
N LEU A 64 13.61 -5.74 6.51
CA LEU A 64 12.70 -6.19 5.45
C LEU A 64 11.91 -7.39 5.97
N MET A 65 10.80 -7.10 6.64
CA MET A 65 10.05 -8.08 7.39
C MET A 65 9.10 -8.89 6.51
N ASP A 66 8.86 -10.14 6.87
CA ASP A 66 7.77 -10.93 6.29
C ASP A 66 6.42 -10.28 6.63
N GLN A 67 5.64 -9.97 5.60
CA GLN A 67 4.36 -9.30 5.77
C GLN A 67 3.41 -10.10 6.67
N PHE A 68 3.17 -11.37 6.33
CA PHE A 68 2.09 -12.15 6.95
C PHE A 68 2.38 -12.59 8.39
N SER A 69 3.63 -12.42 8.83
CA SER A 69 4.03 -12.56 10.22
C SER A 69 3.72 -11.34 11.11
N ARG A 70 3.42 -10.17 10.51
CA ARG A 70 3.17 -8.87 11.19
C ARG A 70 1.86 -8.20 10.80
N VAL A 71 1.33 -8.52 9.62
CA VAL A 71 0.17 -7.89 9.00
C VAL A 71 -0.70 -8.97 8.37
N PHE A 72 -1.97 -9.06 8.75
CA PHE A 72 -2.92 -9.87 8.01
C PHE A 72 -3.73 -9.02 7.02
N GLU A 73 -4.47 -9.67 6.13
CA GLU A 73 -5.39 -8.96 5.24
C GLU A 73 -6.81 -9.53 5.26
N THR A 74 -7.78 -8.68 4.97
CA THR A 74 -9.16 -9.08 4.61
C THR A 74 -9.21 -9.62 3.17
N PRO A 75 -10.28 -10.32 2.74
CA PRO A 75 -10.39 -10.82 1.37
C PRO A 75 -10.24 -9.74 0.30
N PHE A 76 -9.50 -10.07 -0.77
CA PHE A 76 -9.19 -9.15 -1.87
C PHE A 76 -9.97 -9.43 -3.16
N GLU A 77 -10.64 -10.58 -3.27
CA GLU A 77 -11.35 -11.02 -4.48
C GLU A 77 -12.77 -10.43 -4.61
N ASN A 78 -12.94 -9.13 -4.40
CA ASN A 78 -14.27 -8.51 -4.39
C ASN A 78 -14.77 -8.20 -5.82
N THR A 79 -15.95 -8.69 -6.18
CA THR A 79 -16.62 -8.43 -7.46
C THR A 79 -17.96 -7.69 -7.32
N GLU A 80 -18.39 -7.44 -6.09
CA GLU A 80 -19.63 -6.74 -5.75
C GLU A 80 -19.47 -5.95 -4.44
N LEU A 81 -20.32 -4.93 -4.23
CA LEU A 81 -20.25 -4.07 -3.05
C LEU A 81 -20.47 -4.84 -1.74
N GLN A 82 -21.27 -5.90 -1.78
CA GLN A 82 -21.59 -6.72 -0.61
C GLN A 82 -20.45 -7.70 -0.27
N GLY A 83 -19.42 -7.82 -1.12
CA GLY A 83 -18.29 -8.72 -0.90
C GLY A 83 -17.35 -8.26 0.22
N PHE A 84 -17.34 -6.96 0.53
CA PHE A 84 -16.47 -6.39 1.56
C PHE A 84 -16.84 -6.91 2.95
N ASN A 85 -15.91 -7.64 3.57
CA ASN A 85 -16.08 -8.26 4.88
C ASN A 85 -14.78 -8.18 5.70
N CYS A 86 -14.88 -8.57 6.97
CA CYS A 86 -13.82 -8.42 7.96
C CYS A 86 -13.15 -9.75 8.34
N ASP A 87 -13.30 -10.77 7.49
CA ASP A 87 -12.67 -12.07 7.72
C ASP A 87 -11.14 -11.96 7.61
N VAL A 88 -10.44 -12.82 8.32
CA VAL A 88 -8.99 -12.96 8.20
C VAL A 88 -8.71 -13.90 7.03
N ASP A 89 -8.11 -13.38 5.96
CA ASP A 89 -7.86 -14.15 4.73
C ASP A 89 -6.39 -14.54 4.61
N ARG A 90 -5.49 -13.56 4.57
CA ARG A 90 -4.04 -13.80 4.41
C ARG A 90 -3.29 -13.50 5.69
N ILE A 91 -2.75 -14.54 6.31
CA ILE A 91 -1.98 -14.50 7.56
C ILE A 91 -1.00 -15.68 7.61
N ALA A 92 0.12 -15.53 8.30
CA ALA A 92 1.02 -16.66 8.53
C ALA A 92 0.36 -17.68 9.47
N SER A 93 0.49 -18.97 9.13
CA SER A 93 -0.17 -20.08 9.85
C SER A 93 0.13 -20.19 11.34
N ASN A 94 1.23 -19.59 11.80
CA ASN A 94 1.66 -19.57 13.19
C ASN A 94 1.33 -18.25 13.94
N LYS A 95 0.47 -17.40 13.36
CA LYS A 95 0.08 -16.12 13.96
C LYS A 95 -1.41 -16.05 14.26
N SER A 96 -1.74 -15.30 15.33
CA SER A 96 -3.10 -14.88 15.65
C SER A 96 -3.34 -13.49 15.09
N SER A 97 -4.50 -13.25 14.47
CA SER A 97 -4.87 -11.94 13.94
C SER A 97 -5.01 -10.86 15.02
N THR A 98 -5.22 -11.25 16.28
CA THR A 98 -5.37 -10.31 17.41
C THR A 98 -4.15 -9.40 17.56
N ASP A 99 -2.95 -9.95 17.36
CA ASP A 99 -1.68 -9.30 17.70
C ASP A 99 -1.03 -8.62 16.49
N LEU A 100 -1.66 -8.71 15.32
CA LEU A 100 -1.13 -8.18 14.07
C LEU A 100 -1.79 -6.85 13.68
N MET A 101 -1.05 -6.06 12.91
CA MET A 101 -1.67 -5.02 12.10
C MET A 101 -2.52 -5.66 10.99
N TYR A 102 -3.33 -4.86 10.29
CA TYR A 102 -4.03 -5.39 9.12
C TYR A 102 -4.21 -4.40 7.97
N VAL A 103 -4.26 -4.99 6.76
CA VAL A 103 -4.71 -4.33 5.53
C VAL A 103 -6.19 -4.64 5.33
N MET A 104 -6.99 -3.60 5.17
CA MET A 104 -8.37 -3.71 4.72
C MET A 104 -8.41 -3.53 3.20
N ASN A 105 -8.63 -4.64 2.48
CA ASN A 105 -8.78 -4.63 1.03
C ASN A 105 -10.16 -4.07 0.65
N HIS A 106 -10.18 -2.91 0.00
CA HIS A 106 -11.40 -2.20 -0.38
C HIS A 106 -11.34 -1.70 -1.83
N PHE A 107 -11.30 -2.63 -2.77
CA PHE A 107 -11.41 -2.38 -4.20
C PHE A 107 -12.30 -3.44 -4.84
N MET A 108 -12.93 -3.11 -5.97
CA MET A 108 -13.88 -3.99 -6.63
C MET A 108 -13.48 -4.21 -8.09
N TYR A 109 -13.22 -5.47 -8.43
CA TYR A 109 -12.92 -5.88 -9.80
C TYR A 109 -14.15 -5.78 -10.70
N GLY A 110 -13.92 -5.41 -11.96
CA GLY A 110 -14.81 -5.80 -13.05
C GLY A 110 -14.43 -7.18 -13.56
N VAL A 111 -15.42 -7.93 -14.04
CA VAL A 111 -15.21 -9.27 -14.63
C VAL A 111 -15.51 -9.20 -16.12
N ILE A 112 -14.54 -9.63 -16.93
CA ILE A 112 -14.67 -9.77 -18.38
C ILE A 112 -14.65 -11.25 -18.71
N GLU A 113 -15.75 -11.74 -19.29
CA GLU A 113 -15.86 -13.13 -19.74
C GLU A 113 -15.38 -13.26 -21.19
N ILE A 114 -14.37 -14.09 -21.44
CA ILE A 114 -13.84 -14.37 -22.78
C ILE A 114 -13.68 -15.87 -22.96
N ALA A 115 -14.41 -16.45 -23.92
CA ALA A 115 -14.29 -17.86 -24.29
C ALA A 115 -14.39 -18.85 -23.09
N GLY A 116 -15.20 -18.52 -22.10
CA GLY A 116 -15.38 -19.33 -20.88
C GLY A 116 -14.37 -19.06 -19.76
N PHE A 117 -13.52 -18.05 -19.92
CA PHE A 117 -12.58 -17.59 -18.90
C PHE A 117 -13.01 -16.23 -18.34
N ALA A 118 -13.09 -16.14 -17.00
CA ALA A 118 -13.34 -14.90 -16.27
C ALA A 118 -12.03 -14.17 -15.98
N ILE A 119 -11.90 -12.94 -16.47
CA ILE A 119 -10.74 -12.07 -16.20
C ILE A 119 -11.18 -10.94 -15.26
N LYS A 120 -10.60 -10.90 -14.06
CA LYS A 120 -10.78 -9.82 -13.09
C LYS A 120 -9.83 -8.66 -13.41
N THR A 121 -10.34 -7.44 -13.51
CA THR A 121 -9.55 -6.24 -13.78
C THR A 121 -9.99 -5.07 -12.91
N PRO A 122 -9.07 -4.19 -12.47
CA PRO A 122 -9.43 -2.90 -11.90
C PRO A 122 -10.30 -2.10 -12.88
N VAL A 123 -11.36 -1.46 -12.37
CA VAL A 123 -12.26 -0.62 -13.18
C VAL A 123 -12.41 0.75 -12.55
N LYS A 124 -12.02 1.81 -13.28
CA LYS A 124 -12.05 3.20 -12.78
C LYS A 124 -13.43 3.66 -12.33
N SER A 125 -14.50 3.25 -13.01
CA SER A 125 -15.87 3.63 -12.63
C SER A 125 -16.28 3.02 -11.29
N ASN A 126 -15.75 1.84 -10.93
CA ASN A 126 -15.99 1.23 -9.62
C ASN A 126 -15.36 2.07 -8.51
N ALA A 127 -14.14 2.59 -8.72
CA ALA A 127 -13.43 3.39 -7.71
C ALA A 127 -14.23 4.62 -7.21
N LEU A 128 -14.94 5.33 -8.10
CA LEU A 128 -15.79 6.46 -7.68
C LEU A 128 -16.88 6.03 -6.67
N LEU A 129 -17.43 4.83 -6.86
CA LEU A 129 -18.48 4.26 -6.01
C LEU A 129 -17.91 3.67 -4.71
N VAL A 130 -16.86 2.84 -4.82
CA VAL A 130 -16.34 2.08 -3.67
C VAL A 130 -15.53 2.98 -2.73
N ASN A 131 -14.73 3.92 -3.25
CA ASN A 131 -13.91 4.82 -2.42
C ASN A 131 -14.71 5.93 -1.71
N SER A 132 -16.01 5.74 -1.50
CA SER A 132 -16.95 6.73 -0.95
C SER A 132 -17.67 6.16 0.28
N GLU A 133 -19.01 6.20 0.33
CA GLU A 133 -19.79 5.69 1.46
C GLU A 133 -19.52 4.21 1.75
N SER A 134 -19.33 3.39 0.71
CA SER A 134 -18.94 1.98 0.82
C SER A 134 -17.68 1.77 1.66
N LEU A 135 -16.65 2.61 1.48
CA LEU A 135 -15.42 2.54 2.26
C LEU A 135 -15.67 2.89 3.74
N VAL A 136 -16.50 3.91 4.01
CA VAL A 136 -16.88 4.26 5.39
C VAL A 136 -17.58 3.08 6.06
N SER A 137 -18.56 2.48 5.39
CA SER A 137 -19.28 1.31 5.92
C SER A 137 -18.35 0.13 6.20
N HIS A 138 -17.37 -0.12 5.33
CA HIS A 138 -16.39 -1.19 5.53
C HIS A 138 -15.48 -0.93 6.73
N VAL A 139 -14.96 0.30 6.87
CA VAL A 139 -14.15 0.70 8.04
C VAL A 139 -14.94 0.56 9.34
N ASP A 140 -16.17 1.05 9.38
CA ASP A 140 -17.01 1.03 10.57
C ASP A 140 -17.35 -0.42 10.97
N ASN A 141 -17.71 -1.27 9.99
CA ASN A 141 -17.98 -2.69 10.22
C ASN A 141 -16.74 -3.40 10.79
N CYS A 142 -15.58 -3.24 10.16
CA CYS A 142 -14.37 -3.93 10.61
C CYS A 142 -13.82 -3.39 11.92
N THR A 143 -14.00 -2.10 12.19
CA THR A 143 -13.69 -1.55 13.52
C THR A 143 -14.56 -2.19 14.61
N ALA A 144 -15.84 -2.41 14.32
CA ALA A 144 -16.76 -3.06 15.25
C ALA A 144 -16.44 -4.56 15.46
N VAL A 145 -16.16 -5.30 14.37
CA VAL A 145 -15.89 -6.75 14.39
C VAL A 145 -14.51 -7.08 14.95
N LEU A 146 -13.47 -6.37 14.51
CA LEU A 146 -12.09 -6.66 14.87
C LEU A 146 -11.63 -5.91 16.13
N HIS A 147 -12.45 -4.98 16.64
CA HIS A 147 -12.13 -4.11 17.77
C HIS A 147 -10.86 -3.26 17.59
N LYS A 148 -10.47 -3.01 16.34
CA LYS A 148 -9.37 -2.12 15.95
C LYS A 148 -9.63 -1.50 14.59
N LYS A 149 -9.12 -0.29 14.39
CA LYS A 149 -9.14 0.39 13.07
C LYS A 149 -8.12 -0.26 12.13
N PRO A 150 -8.34 -0.19 10.80
CA PRO A 150 -7.35 -0.65 9.84
C PRO A 150 -6.07 0.16 9.96
N ASN A 151 -4.92 -0.54 9.95
CA ASN A 151 -3.61 0.09 9.87
C ASN A 151 -3.33 0.55 8.44
N PHE A 152 -3.81 -0.23 7.46
CA PHE A 152 -3.67 0.06 6.05
C PHE A 152 -5.02 -0.14 5.35
N ILE A 153 -5.37 0.76 4.44
CA ILE A 153 -6.55 0.66 3.59
C ILE A 153 -6.06 0.59 2.15
N GLU A 154 -6.36 -0.51 1.46
CA GLU A 154 -5.98 -0.70 0.06
C GLU A 154 -7.17 -0.43 -0.85
N VAL A 155 -7.00 0.51 -1.78
CA VAL A 155 -8.03 0.93 -2.74
C VAL A 155 -7.44 1.04 -4.14
N ASP A 156 -8.27 0.82 -5.15
CA ASP A 156 -7.96 1.13 -6.53
C ASP A 156 -8.24 2.61 -6.83
N PHE A 157 -7.37 3.23 -7.61
CA PHE A 157 -7.53 4.62 -8.09
C PHE A 157 -7.85 5.62 -6.95
N TYR A 158 -7.04 5.63 -5.87
CA TYR A 158 -7.25 6.42 -4.64
C TYR A 158 -7.60 7.92 -4.82
N GLN A 159 -7.29 8.51 -5.99
CA GLN A 159 -7.65 9.89 -6.35
C GLN A 159 -9.13 10.06 -6.73
N LEU A 160 -9.84 8.95 -6.98
CA LEU A 160 -11.25 8.91 -7.34
C LEU A 160 -12.08 8.57 -6.09
N GLY A 161 -13.13 9.36 -5.86
CA GLY A 161 -13.94 9.27 -4.65
C GLY A 161 -13.31 10.04 -3.48
N GLU A 162 -13.57 9.55 -2.28
CA GLU A 162 -13.31 10.22 -1.01
C GLU A 162 -12.28 9.48 -0.13
N ALA A 163 -11.54 8.50 -0.67
CA ALA A 163 -10.62 7.66 0.11
C ALA A 163 -9.66 8.47 1.01
N LEU A 164 -9.02 9.51 0.47
CA LEU A 164 -8.11 10.35 1.25
C LEU A 164 -8.83 11.17 2.34
N SER A 165 -10.08 11.60 2.13
CA SER A 165 -10.87 12.32 3.12
C SER A 165 -11.30 11.42 4.27
N ILE A 166 -11.69 10.20 3.94
CA ILE A 166 -12.07 9.16 4.88
C ILE A 166 -10.87 8.76 5.75
N VAL A 167 -9.68 8.54 5.16
CA VAL A 167 -8.47 8.21 5.92
C VAL A 167 -8.02 9.38 6.81
N ALA A 168 -8.09 10.63 6.32
CA ALA A 168 -7.77 11.80 7.13
C ALA A 168 -8.68 11.89 8.38
N LYS A 169 -9.99 11.68 8.19
CA LYS A 169 -10.97 11.62 9.28
C LYS A 169 -10.67 10.48 10.26
N LEU A 170 -10.31 9.29 9.74
CA LEU A 170 -10.00 8.11 10.57
C LEU A 170 -8.80 8.37 11.50
N ASN A 171 -7.82 9.13 11.02
CA ASN A 171 -6.62 9.54 11.73
C ASN A 171 -6.78 10.84 12.55
N GLY A 172 -7.96 11.47 12.53
CA GLY A 172 -8.21 12.71 13.28
C GLY A 172 -7.41 13.92 12.77
N VAL A 173 -6.97 13.89 11.52
CA VAL A 173 -6.23 15.00 10.90
C VAL A 173 -7.12 15.76 9.93
N ASN A 174 -6.93 17.08 9.86
CA ASN A 174 -7.62 17.89 8.86
C ASN A 174 -7.14 17.50 7.46
N GLN A 175 -8.06 17.51 6.50
CA GLN A 175 -7.67 17.35 5.11
C GLN A 175 -6.79 18.51 4.67
N THR A 176 -5.54 18.23 4.35
CA THR A 176 -4.83 19.06 3.38
C THR A 176 -5.33 18.65 2.00
N LYS A 177 -5.89 19.60 1.24
CA LYS A 177 -6.18 19.37 -0.17
C LYS A 177 -4.88 18.89 -0.82
N VAL A 178 -4.88 17.74 -1.48
CA VAL A 178 -3.75 17.39 -2.35
C VAL A 178 -3.68 18.49 -3.40
N ASP A 179 -2.64 19.32 -3.33
CA ASP A 179 -2.45 20.39 -4.28
C ASP A 179 -2.35 19.79 -5.67
N LYS A 180 -3.37 20.08 -6.49
CA LYS A 180 -3.42 19.68 -7.91
C LYS A 180 -2.35 20.38 -8.74
N ASN A 181 -1.60 21.32 -8.15
CA ASN A 181 -0.49 22.00 -8.78
C ASN A 181 0.71 21.03 -8.89
N LYS A 182 0.77 20.34 -10.03
CA LYS A 182 1.91 19.54 -10.47
C LYS A 182 3.13 20.45 -10.64
N THR A 183 4.19 20.23 -9.86
CA THR A 183 5.52 20.74 -10.21
C THR A 183 6.28 19.66 -10.95
N THR A 184 6.57 19.88 -12.23
CA THR A 184 7.36 18.97 -13.04
C THR A 184 8.83 19.19 -12.73
N LEU A 185 9.53 18.18 -12.18
CA LEU A 185 10.99 18.21 -12.08
C LEU A 185 11.57 17.71 -13.41
N GLY A 186 12.26 18.59 -14.13
CA GLY A 186 12.92 18.27 -15.38
C GLY A 186 14.24 17.52 -15.16
N ILE A 187 14.19 16.20 -14.99
CA ILE A 187 15.37 15.34 -15.14
C ILE A 187 15.34 14.79 -16.58
N PRO A 188 16.41 14.98 -17.39
CA PRO A 188 16.44 14.44 -18.75
C PRO A 188 16.21 12.92 -18.73
N GLY A 189 15.11 12.45 -19.33
CA GLY A 189 14.75 11.03 -19.43
C GLY A 189 13.78 10.49 -18.37
N ILE A 190 13.42 11.26 -17.35
CA ILE A 190 12.43 10.87 -16.34
C ILE A 190 11.42 12.01 -16.13
N THR A 191 10.14 11.78 -16.44
CA THR A 191 9.07 12.72 -16.07
C THR A 191 8.48 12.32 -14.72
N MET A 192 9.01 12.92 -13.66
CA MET A 192 8.47 12.79 -12.30
C MET A 192 7.62 14.02 -12.00
N ASN A 193 6.34 13.80 -11.68
CA ASN A 193 5.52 14.86 -11.09
C ASN A 193 5.71 14.78 -9.58
N VAL A 194 6.24 15.84 -8.99
CA VAL A 194 6.45 15.91 -7.56
C VAL A 194 5.43 16.87 -6.98
N HIS A 195 4.59 16.35 -6.10
CA HIS A 195 3.64 17.11 -5.33
C HIS A 195 4.14 17.19 -3.90
N GLN A 196 4.13 18.39 -3.35
CA GLN A 196 4.30 18.55 -1.91
C GLN A 196 2.90 18.63 -1.31
N ASN A 197 2.61 17.83 -0.29
CA ASN A 197 1.43 18.09 0.51
C ASN A 197 1.82 18.96 1.72
N GLU A 198 0.95 19.92 2.05
CA GLU A 198 1.06 20.73 3.26
C GLU A 198 0.48 19.98 4.47
N LEU A 199 0.87 18.72 4.66
CA LEU A 199 0.56 18.02 5.91
C LEU A 199 1.43 18.64 7.02
N ASN A 200 0.82 19.06 8.12
CA ASN A 200 1.50 19.57 9.31
C ASN A 200 1.43 18.49 10.38
N PRO A 201 2.53 18.07 11.05
CA PRO A 201 3.88 18.65 11.08
C PRO A 201 4.86 18.15 10.01
N THR A 202 4.45 17.22 9.14
CA THR A 202 5.37 16.56 8.21
C THR A 202 5.08 16.95 6.77
N LYS A 203 6.01 17.67 6.11
CA LYS A 203 5.94 17.87 4.66
C LYS A 203 6.12 16.51 3.97
N HIS A 204 5.07 15.93 3.39
CA HIS A 204 5.24 14.74 2.55
C HIS A 204 5.39 15.15 1.09
N VAL A 205 6.26 14.43 0.40
CA VAL A 205 6.48 14.55 -1.03
C VAL A 205 5.79 13.36 -1.69
N LEU A 206 4.74 13.60 -2.46
CA LEU A 206 4.11 12.60 -3.32
C LEU A 206 4.87 12.63 -4.65
N ILE A 207 5.39 11.48 -5.05
CA ILE A 207 6.11 11.34 -6.31
C ILE A 207 5.22 10.51 -7.24
N ASP A 208 4.55 11.19 -8.17
CA ASP A 208 3.80 10.56 -9.23
C ASP A 208 4.78 10.23 -10.37
N ASN A 209 5.14 8.95 -10.48
CA ASN A 209 5.85 8.47 -11.66
C ASN A 209 4.89 8.38 -12.85
N THR A 210 4.76 9.45 -13.62
CA THR A 210 3.84 9.49 -14.77
C THR A 210 4.41 8.90 -16.05
N ASN A 211 5.72 8.70 -16.12
CA ASN A 211 6.40 7.96 -17.16
C ASN A 211 7.62 7.27 -16.55
N SER A 212 7.45 6.02 -16.15
CA SER A 212 8.60 5.16 -15.93
C SER A 212 9.18 4.86 -17.30
N SER A 213 10.30 5.51 -17.64
CA SER A 213 11.23 4.96 -18.63
C SER A 213 11.84 3.70 -18.01
N ALA A 214 11.02 2.69 -17.72
CA ALA A 214 11.51 1.36 -17.49
C ALA A 214 12.28 1.00 -18.75
N VAL A 215 13.61 0.94 -18.65
CA VAL A 215 14.41 0.30 -19.68
C VAL A 215 13.82 -1.09 -19.79
N VAL A 216 13.14 -1.34 -20.91
CA VAL A 216 12.70 -2.68 -21.27
C VAL A 216 13.96 -3.53 -21.26
N ILE A 217 14.15 -4.34 -20.21
CA ILE A 217 15.07 -5.46 -20.28
C ILE A 217 14.44 -6.33 -21.37
N LYS A 218 14.96 -6.23 -22.59
CA LYS A 218 14.55 -7.05 -23.72
C LYS A 218 15.01 -8.48 -23.43
N ILE A 219 14.23 -9.20 -22.63
CA ILE A 219 14.29 -10.65 -22.63
C ILE A 219 13.64 -11.08 -23.94
N THR A 220 14.49 -11.39 -24.90
CA THR A 220 14.05 -11.88 -26.20
C THR A 220 13.58 -13.30 -25.99
N GLN A 221 12.27 -13.49 -25.75
CA GLN A 221 11.40 -14.58 -26.20
C GLN A 221 10.17 -14.72 -25.27
N TYR A 222 9.00 -14.73 -25.91
CA TYR A 222 7.63 -14.94 -25.41
C TYR A 222 6.81 -13.72 -24.90
N LYS A 223 5.71 -13.52 -25.65
CA LYS A 223 4.68 -12.49 -25.58
C LYS A 223 3.65 -12.83 -24.49
N VAL A 224 3.35 -11.88 -23.61
CA VAL A 224 2.11 -11.08 -23.47
C VAL A 224 2.23 -10.39 -22.10
N PHE A 225 2.23 -9.05 -22.07
CA PHE A 225 2.21 -8.27 -20.81
C PHE A 225 1.04 -7.28 -20.85
N ILE A 226 0.13 -7.42 -19.88
CA ILE A 226 -0.84 -6.38 -19.49
C ILE A 226 -0.20 -5.64 -18.31
N SER A 227 0.04 -4.34 -18.48
CA SER A 227 0.58 -3.47 -17.42
C SER A 227 -0.56 -2.93 -16.58
N VAL A 228 -0.61 -3.28 -15.30
CA VAL A 228 -1.49 -2.70 -14.29
C VAL A 228 -0.64 -1.77 -13.44
N ILE A 229 -0.89 -0.47 -13.53
CA ILE A 229 -0.30 0.53 -12.64
C ILE A 229 -1.24 0.70 -11.46
N THR A 230 -0.92 0.07 -10.33
CA THR A 230 -1.49 0.37 -9.02
C THR A 230 -0.54 1.34 -8.30
N SER A 231 -1.00 2.57 -8.07
CA SER A 231 -0.33 3.51 -7.16
C SER A 231 -0.70 3.18 -5.72
N LEU A 232 0.30 2.98 -4.85
CA LEU A 232 0.13 2.64 -3.44
C LEU A 232 0.46 3.86 -2.57
N PHE A 233 -0.40 4.15 -1.57
CA PHE A 233 -0.08 5.07 -0.48
C PHE A 233 -0.06 4.30 0.84
N MET A 234 1.08 4.36 1.54
CA MET A 234 1.15 4.05 2.96
C MET A 234 0.64 5.26 3.74
N ILE A 235 -0.40 5.09 4.55
CA ILE A 235 -0.72 6.03 5.62
C ILE A 235 -0.63 5.22 6.91
N ALA A 236 0.45 5.44 7.66
CA ALA A 236 0.55 4.92 9.02
C ALA A 236 -0.38 5.76 9.92
N SER A 237 -1.21 5.10 10.73
CA SER A 237 -2.13 5.72 11.69
C SER A 237 -1.43 6.16 12.98
N VAL A 238 -1.84 7.31 13.53
CA VAL A 238 -1.40 7.87 14.83
C VAL A 238 -1.93 7.02 15.98
#